data_AF-A0A0N1ITQ8-F1
#
_entry.id   AF-A0A0N1ITQ8-F1
#
_cell.length_a   1.000
_cell.length_b   1.000
_cell.length_c   1.000
_cell.angle_alpha   90.00
_cell.angle_beta   90.00
_cell.angle_gamma   90.00
#
_symmetry.space_group_name_H-M   'P 1'
#
loop_
_entity.id
_entity.type
_entity.pdbx_description
1 polymer ?
#
loop_
_entity_poly.entity_id
_entity_poly.type
_entity_poly.pdbx_seq_one_letter_code
_entity_poly.pdbx_strand_id
1 'polypeptide(L)' 'MEACKELKAKYDRCFNNWFSEKFLRGIYDDSECSSLLKVYTECVAQAMKDQNINIDEVNMAHLGTEQEKKTED' A
#
# COMPACT_ATOMS: atom_id res chain seq x y z
N MET A 1 -11.97 7.41 5.36
CA MET A 1 -11.27 6.81 4.19
C MET A 1 -11.64 7.46 2.85
N GLU A 2 -12.82 8.07 2.68
CA GLU A 2 -13.13 8.84 1.45
C GLU A 2 -12.11 9.95 1.14
N ALA A 3 -11.53 10.58 2.18
CA ALA A 3 -10.52 11.63 2.06
C ALA A 3 -9.28 11.24 1.21
N CYS A 4 -8.93 9.95 1.13
CA CYS A 4 -7.75 9.48 0.40
C CYS A 4 -8.09 8.80 -0.93
N LYS A 5 -9.38 8.72 -1.31
CA LYS A 5 -9.85 7.91 -2.44
C LYS A 5 -9.31 8.39 -3.78
N GLU A 6 -9.25 9.70 -3.99
CA GLU A 6 -8.67 10.28 -5.21
C GLU A 6 -7.14 10.06 -5.28
N LEU A 7 -6.45 10.21 -4.15
CA LEU A 7 -5.00 9.94 -4.05
C LEU A 7 -4.71 8.47 -4.32
N LYS A 8 -5.53 7.57 -3.76
CA LYS A 8 -5.47 6.13 -4.03
C LYS A 8 -5.64 5.84 -5.52
N ALA A 9 -6.68 6.38 -6.16
CA ALA A 9 -6.94 6.13 -7.58
C ALA A 9 -5.77 6.58 -8.47
N LYS A 10 -5.15 7.73 -8.16
CA LYS A 10 -3.96 8.23 -8.87
C LYS A 10 -2.76 7.32 -8.67
N TYR A 11 -2.47 6.94 -7.43
CA TYR A 11 -1.38 6.03 -7.11
C TYR A 11 -1.58 4.65 -7.75
N ASP A 12 -2.74 4.03 -7.58
CA ASP A 12 -3.07 2.70 -8.11
C ASP A 12 -2.92 2.65 -9.64
N ARG A 13 -3.37 3.70 -10.35
CA ARG A 13 -3.19 3.79 -11.81
C ARG A 13 -1.70 3.85 -12.19
N CYS A 14 -0.91 4.64 -11.49
CA CYS A 14 0.54 4.72 -11.71
C CYS A 14 1.19 3.36 -11.46
N PHE A 15 0.93 2.79 -10.28
CA PHE A 15 1.49 1.52 -9.84
C PHE A 15 1.16 0.38 -10.80
N ASN A 16 -0.10 0.25 -11.22
CA ASN A 16 -0.51 -0.84 -12.12
C ASN A 16 0.22 -0.75 -13.47
N ASN A 17 0.36 0.46 -14.03
CA ASN A 17 1.12 0.66 -15.27
C ASN A 17 2.60 0.31 -15.08
N TRP A 18 3.22 0.84 -14.04
CA TRP A 18 4.62 0.55 -13.70
C TRP A 18 4.83 -0.95 -13.47
N PHE A 19 3.95 -1.59 -12.71
CA PHE A 19 4.03 -3.00 -12.36
C PHE A 19 3.99 -3.88 -13.62
N SER A 20 3.01 -3.65 -14.50
CA SER A 20 2.85 -4.42 -15.73
C SER A 20 3.95 -4.16 -16.77
N GLU A 21 4.36 -2.90 -16.96
CA GLU A 21 5.27 -2.53 -18.04
C GLU A 21 6.76 -2.57 -17.66
N LYS A 22 7.08 -2.48 -16.36
CA LYS A 22 8.45 -2.39 -15.84
C LYS A 22 8.77 -3.56 -14.92
N PHE A 23 8.08 -3.66 -13.78
CA PHE A 23 8.44 -4.62 -12.73
C PHE A 23 8.40 -6.07 -13.25
N LEU A 24 7.30 -6.47 -13.90
CA LEU A 24 7.17 -7.82 -14.48
C LEU A 24 8.15 -8.11 -15.62
N ARG A 25 8.78 -7.08 -16.19
CA ARG A 25 9.82 -7.20 -17.23
C ARG A 25 11.23 -7.09 -16.67
N GLY A 26 11.39 -7.09 -15.35
CA GLY A 26 12.69 -7.06 -14.67
C GLY A 26 13.28 -5.66 -14.49
N ILE A 27 12.48 -4.61 -14.68
CA ILE A 27 12.89 -3.22 -14.40
C ILE A 27 12.30 -2.84 -13.04
N TYR A 28 13.16 -2.75 -12.02
CA TYR A 28 12.74 -2.59 -10.62
C TYR A 28 12.84 -1.16 -10.07
N ASP A 29 13.20 -0.18 -10.89
CA ASP A 29 13.21 1.22 -10.48
C ASP A 29 11.78 1.69 -10.16
N ASP A 30 11.49 1.92 -8.88
CA ASP A 30 10.18 2.26 -8.34
C ASP A 30 9.97 3.78 -8.17
N SER A 31 10.92 4.59 -8.65
CA SER A 31 10.89 6.05 -8.49
C SER A 31 9.68 6.71 -9.17
N GLU A 32 9.14 6.10 -10.24
CA GLU A 32 8.05 6.64 -11.07
C GLU A 32 6.79 7.01 -10.26
N CYS A 33 6.40 6.17 -9.30
CA CYS A 33 5.19 6.37 -8.49
C CYS A 33 5.48 6.79 -7.04
N SER A 34 6.75 6.93 -6.67
CA SER A 34 7.20 7.18 -5.28
C SER A 34 6.58 8.43 -4.65
N SER A 35 6.47 9.52 -5.40
CA SER A 35 5.87 10.78 -4.93
C SER A 35 4.37 10.64 -4.65
N LEU A 36 3.64 9.94 -5.52
CA LEU A 36 2.21 9.63 -5.34
C LEU A 36 2.00 8.69 -4.16
N LEU A 37 2.86 7.68 -4.02
CA LEU A 37 2.83 6.75 -2.90
C LEU A 37 2.97 7.49 -1.58
N LYS A 38 3.95 8.39 -1.47
CA LYS A 38 4.20 9.19 -0.26
C LYS A 38 2.96 10.00 0.17
N VAL A 39 2.38 10.76 -0.76
CA VAL A 39 1.22 11.60 -0.44
C VAL A 39 0.00 10.75 -0.07
N TYR A 40 -0.20 9.63 -0.77
CA TYR A 40 -1.28 8.69 -0.47
C TYR A 40 -1.11 8.05 0.93
N THR A 41 0.09 7.54 1.26
CA THR A 41 0.34 6.88 2.54
C THR A 41 0.28 7.85 3.71
N GLU A 42 0.73 9.10 3.55
CA GLU A 42 0.56 10.17 4.54
C GLU A 42 -0.93 10.43 4.83
N CYS A 43 -1.77 10.51 3.80
CA CYS A 43 -3.22 10.65 3.97
C CYS A 43 -3.83 9.46 4.73
N VAL A 44 -3.46 8.24 4.36
CA VAL A 44 -3.98 7.03 4.99
C VAL A 44 -3.55 6.94 6.44
N ALA A 45 -2.29 7.23 6.75
CA ALA A 45 -1.78 7.21 8.11
C ALA A 45 -2.53 8.21 9.00
N GLN A 46 -2.83 9.41 8.50
CA GLN A 46 -3.64 10.38 9.24
C GLN A 46 -5.07 9.88 9.43
N ALA A 47 -5.71 9.38 8.37
CA ALA A 47 -7.08 8.87 8.45
C ALA A 47 -7.22 7.66 9.38
N MET A 48 -6.20 6.81 9.50
CA MET A 48 -6.16 5.70 10.46
C MET A 48 -6.08 6.20 11.90
N LYS A 49 -5.22 7.19 12.17
CA LYS A 49 -5.14 7.84 13.50
C LYS A 49 -6.47 8.45 13.91
N ASP A 50 -7.14 9.16 13.01
CA ASP A 50 -8.44 9.79 13.28
C ASP A 50 -9.55 8.77 13.59
N GLN A 51 -9.41 7.54 13.09
CA GLN A 51 -10.32 6.41 13.36
C GLN A 51 -9.85 5.53 14.53
N ASN A 52 -8.81 5.94 15.25
CA ASN A 52 -8.23 5.21 16.37
C ASN A 52 -7.76 3.78 15.99
N ILE A 53 -7.30 3.61 14.74
CA ILE A 53 -6.70 2.37 14.22
C ILE A 53 -5.20 2.43 14.49
N ASN A 54 -4.66 1.40 15.15
CA ASN A 54 -3.23 1.28 15.41
C ASN A 54 -2.49 0.84 14.13
N ILE A 55 -1.67 1.72 13.55
CA ILE A 55 -0.95 1.44 12.32
C ILE A 55 0.15 0.40 12.50
N ASP A 56 0.71 0.28 13.70
CA ASP A 56 1.80 -0.65 13.98
C ASP A 56 1.31 -2.10 13.97
N GLU A 57 0.06 -2.33 14.40
CA GLU A 57 -0.62 -3.62 14.28
C GLU A 57 -0.87 -3.99 12.82
N VAL A 58 -1.16 -3.01 11.95
CA VAL A 58 -1.39 -3.23 10.52
C VAL A 58 -0.08 -3.54 9.78
N ASN A 59 1.03 -2.97 10.20
CA ASN A 59 2.34 -3.15 9.56
C ASN A 59 3.05 -4.45 9.97
N MET A 60 2.45 -5.28 10.83
CA MET A 60 3.06 -6.54 11.24
C MET A 60 3.11 -7.52 10.06
N ALA A 61 4.32 -7.98 9.73
CA ALA A 61 4.53 -9.00 8.72
C ALA A 61 4.04 -10.36 9.25
N HIS A 62 2.80 -10.73 8.90
CA HIS A 62 2.22 -12.00 9.33
C HIS A 62 2.54 -13.18 8.41
N LEU A 63 2.71 -12.94 7.11
CA LEU A 63 2.98 -13.99 6.13
C LEU A 63 4.31 -14.66 6.42
N GLY A 64 4.32 -15.99 6.50
CA GLY A 64 5.49 -16.80 6.85
C GLY A 64 5.82 -16.84 8.36
N THR A 65 4.96 -16.31 9.22
CA THR A 65 5.13 -16.33 10.69
C THR A 65 4.15 -17.28 11.37
N GLU A 66 4.35 -17.54 12.67
CA GLU A 66 3.39 -18.30 13.50
C GLU A 66 2.01 -17.64 13.61
N GLN A 67 1.92 -16.35 13.28
CA GLN A 67 0.70 -15.55 13.34
C GLN A 67 -0.06 -15.56 12.01
N GLU A 68 0.47 -16.22 10.97
CA GLU A 68 -0.22 -16.38 9.69
C GLU A 68 -1.51 -17.19 9.88
N LYS A 69 -2.64 -16.64 9.43
CA LYS A 69 -3.90 -17.37 9.44
C LYS A 69 -3.82 -18.51 8.41
N LYS A 70 -3.56 -19.72 8.90
CA LYS A 70 -3.66 -20.94 8.10
C LYS A 70 -5.13 -21.15 7.74
N THR A 71 -5.41 -21.42 6.47
CA THR A 71 -6.73 -21.82 6.02
C THR A 71 -7.19 -23.03 6.83
N GLU A 72 -8.36 -22.96 7.45
CA GLU A 72 -8.97 -24.13 8.09
C GLU A 72 -9.42 -25.08 6.97
N ASP A 73 -8.93 -26.33 7.00
CA ASP A 73 -9.36 -27.43 6.13
C ASP A 73 -10.78 -27.91 6.49
#